data_AF-A0A518B564-F1
#
_entry.id   AF-A0A518B564-F1
#
_cell.length_a   1.000
_cell.length_b   1.000
_cell.length_c   1.000
_cell.angle_alpha   90.00
_cell.angle_beta   90.00
_cell.angle_gamma   90.00
#
_symmetry.space_group_name_H-M   'P 1'
#
loop_
_entity.id
_entity.type
_entity.pdbx_description
1 polymer ?
#
loop_
_entity_poly.entity_id
_entity_poly.type
_entity_poly.pdbx_seq_one_letter_code
_entity_poly.pdbx_strand_id
1 'polypeptide(L)'
;MSLLNLLNTNATSMLEHVVAFTGDRMKVIASNIANIDTPQYRMRDLDAKSFDRELAGALKRSERVNANLPMVDLPSVDQVASFEASADSPDAQKLRGIVFHDDNDRSVEKLMVAMQRNADRNSQAANLLRNQVRLLRSIIAEQVNT
;
A
#
# COMPACT_ATOMS: atom_id res chain seq x y z
N MET A 1 21.97 17.46 10.76
CA MET A 1 21.88 16.83 9.42
C MET A 1 21.21 15.44 9.39
N SER A 2 21.20 14.62 10.47
CA SER A 2 20.75 13.21 10.37
C SER A 2 19.24 12.96 10.52
N LEU A 3 18.50 13.80 11.26
CA LEU A 3 17.13 13.50 11.70
C LEU A 3 16.07 13.78 10.61
N LEU A 4 16.26 14.85 9.83
CA LEU A 4 15.41 15.18 8.67
C LEU A 4 15.56 14.14 7.54
N ASN A 5 16.77 13.61 7.34
CA ASN A 5 17.03 12.62 6.30
C ASN A 5 16.34 11.26 6.61
N LEU A 6 16.32 10.87 7.88
CA LEU A 6 15.67 9.63 8.32
C LEU A 6 14.14 9.70 8.25
N LEU A 7 13.56 10.87 8.56
CA LEU A 7 12.12 11.12 8.43
C LEU A 7 11.65 11.09 6.96
N ASN A 8 12.42 11.73 6.06
CA ASN A 8 12.06 11.77 4.64
C ASN A 8 12.21 10.42 3.94
N THR A 9 13.22 9.63 4.33
CA THR A 9 13.44 8.30 3.73
C THR A 9 12.28 7.36 4.04
N ASN A 10 11.82 7.34 5.30
CA ASN A 10 10.69 6.50 5.70
C ASN A 10 9.38 6.92 5.01
N ALA A 11 9.10 8.22 4.92
CA ALA A 11 7.89 8.71 4.26
C ALA A 11 7.88 8.42 2.75
N THR A 12 9.05 8.50 2.09
CA THR A 12 9.23 8.13 0.68
C THR A 12 8.93 6.64 0.46
N SER A 13 9.55 5.73 1.22
CA SER A 13 9.30 4.29 1.08
C SER A 13 7.83 3.92 1.35
N MET A 14 7.17 4.58 2.30
CA MET A 14 5.73 4.37 2.54
C MET A 14 4.88 4.78 1.33
N LEU A 15 5.17 5.92 0.71
CA LEU A 15 4.45 6.37 -0.49
C LEU A 15 4.70 5.45 -1.68
N GLU A 16 5.91 4.91 -1.82
CA GLU A 16 6.24 3.89 -2.82
C GLU A 16 5.40 2.61 -2.62
N HIS A 17 5.27 2.12 -1.39
CA HIS A 17 4.42 0.96 -1.09
C HIS A 17 2.93 1.22 -1.41
N VAL A 18 2.42 2.42 -1.15
CA VAL A 18 1.05 2.80 -1.52
C VAL A 18 0.86 2.81 -3.04
N VAL A 19 1.81 3.38 -3.79
CA VAL A 19 1.77 3.40 -5.26
C VAL A 19 1.84 1.97 -5.82
N ALA A 20 2.72 1.12 -5.29
CA ALA A 20 2.83 -0.28 -5.70
C ALA A 20 1.53 -1.05 -5.43
N PHE A 21 1.00 -0.97 -4.20
CA PHE A 21 -0.24 -1.63 -3.81
C PHE A 21 -1.42 -1.20 -4.69
N THR A 22 -1.60 0.10 -4.88
CA THR A 22 -2.69 0.63 -5.72
C THR A 22 -2.51 0.20 -7.17
N GLY A 23 -1.28 0.20 -7.71
CA GLY A 23 -0.99 -0.32 -9.04
C GLY A 23 -1.37 -1.81 -9.21
N ASP A 24 -1.01 -2.65 -8.24
CA ASP A 24 -1.37 -4.07 -8.27
C ASP A 24 -2.87 -4.29 -8.13
N ARG A 25 -3.55 -3.50 -7.30
CA ARG A 25 -5.01 -3.55 -7.19
C ARG A 25 -5.71 -3.16 -8.49
N MET A 26 -5.20 -2.18 -9.24
CA MET A 26 -5.73 -1.84 -10.58
C MET A 26 -5.66 -3.04 -11.52
N LYS A 27 -4.56 -3.80 -11.51
CA LYS A 27 -4.42 -5.01 -12.36
C LYS A 27 -5.45 -6.07 -11.98
N VAL A 28 -5.69 -6.27 -10.69
CA VAL A 28 -6.70 -7.21 -10.19
C VAL A 28 -8.11 -6.79 -10.61
N ILE A 29 -8.47 -5.51 -10.44
CA ILE A 29 -9.78 -4.98 -10.87
C ILE A 29 -9.93 -5.10 -12.39
N ALA A 30 -8.91 -4.76 -13.17
CA ALA A 30 -8.92 -4.92 -14.62
C ALA A 30 -9.10 -6.38 -15.04
N SER A 31 -8.44 -7.32 -14.36
CA SER A 31 -8.65 -8.77 -14.57
C SER A 31 -10.09 -9.19 -14.26
N ASN A 32 -10.72 -8.64 -13.22
CA ASN A 32 -12.12 -8.93 -12.91
C ASN A 32 -13.08 -8.38 -13.97
N ILE A 33 -12.82 -7.17 -14.48
CA ILE A 33 -13.62 -6.57 -15.55
C ILE A 33 -13.50 -7.42 -16.82
N ALA A 34 -12.28 -7.82 -17.19
CA ALA A 34 -12.03 -8.63 -18.39
C ALA A 34 -12.70 -10.02 -18.33
N ASN A 35 -12.83 -10.59 -17.13
CA ASN A 35 -13.40 -11.91 -16.91
C ASN A 35 -14.85 -11.88 -16.39
N ILE A 36 -15.53 -10.75 -16.47
CA ILE A 36 -16.86 -10.61 -15.85
C ILE A 36 -17.90 -11.55 -16.49
N ASP A 37 -17.79 -11.74 -17.81
CA ASP A 37 -18.64 -12.62 -18.61
C ASP A 37 -18.11 -14.06 -18.67
N THR A 38 -16.95 -14.33 -18.07
CA THR A 38 -16.37 -15.68 -18.03
C THR A 38 -17.19 -16.57 -17.08
N PRO A 39 -17.73 -17.71 -17.56
CA PRO A 39 -18.43 -18.67 -16.71
C PRO A 39 -17.52 -19.18 -15.59
N GLN A 40 -18.08 -19.42 -14.40
CA GLN A 40 -17.36 -19.91 -13.21
C GLN A 40 -16.21 -19.01 -12.67
N TYR A 41 -15.94 -17.84 -13.27
CA TYR A 41 -14.93 -16.91 -12.77
C TYR A 41 -15.36 -16.29 -11.43
N ARG A 42 -14.45 -16.28 -10.45
CA ARG A 42 -14.66 -15.63 -9.14
C ARG A 42 -13.81 -14.38 -9.06
N MET A 43 -14.45 -13.27 -8.72
CA MET A 43 -13.75 -12.00 -8.51
C MET A 43 -12.78 -12.10 -7.33
N ARG A 44 -11.64 -11.43 -7.47
CA ARG A 44 -10.60 -11.31 -6.43
C ARG A 44 -10.37 -9.84 -6.13
N ASP A 45 -10.01 -9.48 -4.92
CA ASP A 45 -9.55 -8.12 -4.59
C ASP A 45 -8.36 -8.21 -3.65
N LEU A 46 -7.55 -7.15 -3.63
CA LEU A 46 -6.53 -6.98 -2.61
C LEU A 46 -7.18 -6.34 -1.38
N ASP A 47 -6.87 -6.87 -0.18
CA ASP A 47 -7.44 -6.34 1.05
C ASP A 47 -6.84 -4.98 1.43
N ALA A 48 -7.51 -3.92 0.98
CA ALA A 48 -7.14 -2.55 1.30
C ALA A 48 -7.19 -2.26 2.81
N LYS A 49 -8.06 -2.93 3.58
CA LYS A 49 -8.19 -2.66 5.02
C LYS A 49 -6.99 -3.18 5.79
N SER A 50 -6.53 -4.39 5.48
CA SER A 50 -5.33 -4.93 6.10
C SER A 50 -4.09 -4.14 5.71
N PHE A 51 -3.97 -3.76 4.43
CA PHE A 51 -2.91 -2.85 3.98
C PHE A 51 -2.92 -1.51 4.75
N ASP A 52 -4.08 -0.88 4.90
CA ASP A 52 -4.21 0.39 5.65
C ASP A 52 -3.83 0.24 7.12
N ARG A 53 -4.20 -0.90 7.74
CA ARG A 53 -3.84 -1.22 9.12
C ARG A 53 -2.33 -1.40 9.28
N GLU A 54 -1.69 -2.11 8.37
CA GLU A 54 -0.25 -2.32 8.35
C GLU A 54 0.50 -1.00 8.13
N LEU A 55 0.04 -0.18 7.20
CA LEU A 55 0.59 1.14 6.93
C LEU A 55 0.49 2.06 8.15
N ALA A 56 -0.67 2.11 8.80
CA ALA A 56 -0.85 2.87 10.04
C ALA A 56 0.04 2.34 11.18
N GLY A 57 0.24 1.02 11.25
CA GLY A 57 1.16 0.38 12.18
C GLY A 57 2.63 0.78 11.92
N ALA A 58 3.05 0.79 10.66
CA ALA A 58 4.38 1.21 10.25
C ALA A 58 4.65 2.69 10.59
N LEU A 59 3.67 3.56 10.35
CA LEU A 59 3.76 4.97 10.72
C LEU A 59 3.97 5.17 12.22
N LYS A 60 3.15 4.51 13.06
CA LYS A 60 3.30 4.56 14.53
C LYS A 60 4.65 4.05 15.02
N ARG A 61 5.22 3.02 14.36
CA ARG A 61 6.58 2.54 14.68
C ARG A 61 7.63 3.58 14.31
N SER A 62 7.50 4.22 13.15
CA SER A 62 8.44 5.25 12.70
C SER A 62 8.46 6.48 13.63
N GLU A 63 7.31 6.88 14.15
CA GLU A 63 7.20 7.98 15.13
C GLU A 63 7.91 7.65 16.45
N ARG A 64 7.76 6.40 16.94
CA ARG A 64 8.40 5.95 18.18
C ARG A 64 9.91 5.87 18.07
N VAL A 65 10.44 5.42 16.93
CA VAL A 65 11.89 5.40 16.68
C VAL A 65 12.48 6.81 16.70
N ASN A 66 11.70 7.83 16.32
CA ASN A 66 12.16 9.21 16.35
C ASN A 66 12.00 9.89 17.73
N ALA A 67 11.04 9.44 18.54
CA ALA A 67 10.79 9.97 19.88
C ALA A 67 11.75 9.43 20.96
N ASN A 68 12.44 8.31 20.71
CA ASN A 68 13.34 7.66 21.66
C ASN A 68 14.79 7.64 21.17
N LEU A 69 15.60 8.60 21.63
CA LEU A 69 16.99 8.32 22.01
C LEU A 69 16.99 8.27 23.55
N PRO A 70 17.14 7.08 24.15
CA PRO A 70 18.46 6.48 24.30
C PRO A 70 18.52 4.97 23.98
N MET A 71 19.75 4.56 23.62
CA MET A 71 20.31 3.21 23.48
C MET A 71 19.44 2.06 24.04
N VAL A 72 18.80 1.30 23.13
CA VAL A 72 18.25 -0.02 23.43
C VAL A 72 18.78 -0.99 22.38
N ASP A 73 19.37 -2.06 22.90
CA ASP A 73 20.01 -3.16 22.21
C ASP A 73 19.08 -3.75 21.12
N LEU A 74 19.57 -3.78 19.88
CA LEU A 74 18.85 -4.31 18.72
C LEU A 74 18.96 -5.84 18.76
N PRO A 75 17.86 -6.61 18.83
CA PRO A 75 17.94 -8.04 18.57
C PRO A 75 18.34 -8.26 17.10
N SER A 76 19.27 -9.19 16.90
CA SER A 76 19.95 -9.52 15.65
C SER A 76 19.02 -9.70 14.44
N VAL A 77 19.51 -9.20 13.31
CA VAL A 77 18.95 -9.30 11.96
C VAL A 77 19.04 -10.75 11.47
N ASP A 78 18.13 -11.61 11.91
CA ASP A 78 17.98 -12.97 11.38
C ASP A 78 16.52 -13.43 11.17
N GLN A 79 15.53 -12.62 11.55
CA GLN A 79 14.10 -13.02 11.48
C GLN A 79 13.27 -12.38 10.36
N VAL A 80 13.87 -11.55 9.49
CA VAL A 80 13.16 -10.93 8.35
C VAL A 80 13.26 -11.71 7.04
N ALA A 81 13.87 -12.90 7.05
CA ALA A 81 14.07 -13.73 5.85
C ALA A 81 12.92 -14.70 5.52
N SER A 82 11.81 -14.70 6.28
CA SER A 82 10.65 -15.55 6.01
C SER A 82 9.42 -14.71 5.67
N PHE A 83 9.50 -13.98 4.56
CA PHE A 83 8.31 -13.51 3.85
C PHE A 83 8.36 -14.10 2.44
N GLU A 84 8.34 -15.44 2.37
CA GLU A 84 7.83 -16.09 1.18
C GLU A 84 6.39 -15.62 1.01
N ALA A 85 6.12 -15.02 -0.15
CA ALA A 85 4.80 -14.65 -0.59
C ALA A 85 3.97 -15.92 -0.80
N SER A 86 3.48 -16.49 0.28
CA SER A 86 2.45 -17.51 0.27
C SER A 86 1.16 -16.83 -0.18
N ALA A 87 0.77 -17.07 -1.43
CA ALA A 87 -0.48 -16.63 -2.05
C ALA A 87 -1.74 -17.27 -1.43
N ASP A 88 -1.68 -17.66 -0.16
CA ASP A 88 -2.64 -18.52 0.51
C ASP A 88 -2.80 -18.06 1.97
N SER A 89 -3.49 -16.92 2.15
CA SER A 89 -4.03 -16.52 3.46
C SER A 89 -5.56 -16.50 3.38
N PRO A 90 -6.28 -17.17 4.30
CA PRO A 90 -7.71 -17.47 4.17
C PRO A 90 -8.67 -16.32 4.54
N ASP A 91 -8.18 -15.11 4.81
CA ASP A 91 -9.00 -14.01 5.33
C ASP A 91 -9.74 -13.20 4.25
N ALA A 92 -10.37 -13.90 3.30
CA ALA A 92 -11.42 -13.33 2.46
C ALA A 92 -12.71 -13.21 3.28
N GLN A 93 -12.87 -12.08 3.98
CA GLN A 93 -13.98 -11.83 4.88
C GLN A 93 -15.33 -11.76 4.12
N LYS A 94 -16.08 -12.86 4.18
CA LYS A 94 -17.47 -13.01 3.72
C LYS A 94 -18.38 -11.99 4.41
N LEU A 95 -18.88 -11.02 3.66
CA LEU A 95 -20.02 -10.20 4.07
C LEU A 95 -21.31 -11.01 3.85
N ARG A 96 -21.86 -11.56 4.94
CA ARG A 96 -23.18 -12.20 4.95
C ARG A 96 -24.26 -11.14 5.17
N GLY A 97 -25.20 -11.05 4.24
CA GLY A 97 -26.44 -10.29 4.41
C GLY A 97 -27.16 -10.06 3.09
N ILE A 98 -28.06 -10.99 2.76
CA ILE A 98 -28.96 -11.09 1.59
C ILE A 98 -28.46 -12.10 0.55
N VAL A 99 -29.27 -13.14 0.38
CA VAL A 99 -29.05 -14.29 -0.51
C VAL A 99 -29.27 -13.85 -1.94
N PHE A 100 -28.18 -13.64 -2.68
CA PHE A 100 -28.20 -13.71 -4.14
C PHE A 100 -27.87 -15.15 -4.54
N HIS A 101 -28.69 -15.75 -5.39
CA HIS A 101 -28.51 -17.13 -5.86
C HIS A 101 -27.37 -17.31 -6.89
N ASP A 102 -26.59 -16.25 -7.15
CA ASP A 102 -25.27 -16.32 -7.78
C ASP A 102 -24.32 -15.56 -6.85
N ASP A 103 -23.43 -16.28 -6.17
CA ASP A 103 -22.46 -15.79 -5.16
C ASP A 103 -21.30 -15.00 -5.81
N ASN A 104 -21.56 -14.35 -6.94
CA ASN A 104 -20.61 -13.54 -7.69
C ASN A 104 -21.21 -12.15 -7.89
N ASP A 105 -20.65 -11.17 -7.17
CA ASP A 105 -21.08 -9.77 -7.18
C ASP A 105 -20.61 -9.10 -8.50
N ARG A 106 -21.16 -9.55 -9.64
CA ARG A 106 -20.74 -9.20 -11.02
C ARG A 106 -21.22 -7.84 -11.49
N SER A 107 -21.06 -6.79 -10.68
CA SER A 107 -21.42 -5.44 -11.12
C SER A 107 -20.20 -4.74 -11.74
N VAL A 108 -20.22 -4.55 -13.07
CA VAL A 108 -19.23 -3.72 -13.78
C VAL A 108 -19.14 -2.33 -13.15
N GLU A 109 -20.28 -1.75 -12.79
CA GLU A 109 -20.35 -0.42 -12.19
C GLU A 109 -19.60 -0.36 -10.86
N LYS A 110 -19.82 -1.34 -9.96
CA LYS A 110 -19.05 -1.43 -8.70
C LYS A 110 -17.55 -1.52 -8.96
N LEU A 111 -17.13 -2.31 -9.95
CA LEU A 111 -15.72 -2.46 -10.34
C LEU A 111 -15.14 -1.17 -10.94
N MET A 112 -15.88 -0.44 -11.77
CA MET A 112 -15.47 0.85 -12.31
C MET A 112 -15.32 1.90 -11.20
N VAL A 113 -16.26 1.95 -10.25
CA VAL A 113 -16.16 2.85 -9.09
C VAL A 113 -14.97 2.48 -8.20
N ALA A 114 -14.70 1.19 -8.00
CA ALA A 114 -13.51 0.73 -7.27
C ALA A 114 -12.21 1.10 -8.01
N MET A 115 -12.18 0.94 -9.33
CA MET A 115 -11.06 1.34 -10.20
C MET A 115 -10.78 2.83 -10.07
N GLN A 116 -11.81 3.67 -10.17
CA GLN A 116 -11.68 5.13 -10.05
C GLN A 116 -11.14 5.53 -8.67
N ARG A 117 -11.73 5.01 -7.59
CA ARG A 117 -11.26 5.30 -6.22
C ARG A 117 -9.80 4.90 -6.01
N ASN A 118 -9.40 3.78 -6.58
CA ASN A 118 -8.03 3.30 -6.48
C ASN A 118 -7.05 4.11 -7.35
N ALA A 119 -7.48 4.54 -8.54
CA ALA A 119 -6.72 5.46 -9.40
C ALA A 119 -6.52 6.83 -8.75
N ASP A 120 -7.57 7.37 -8.11
CA ASP A 120 -7.48 8.62 -7.35
C ASP A 120 -6.45 8.50 -6.23
N ARG A 121 -6.51 7.41 -5.44
CA ARG A 121 -5.54 7.14 -4.37
C ARG A 121 -4.11 7.02 -4.89
N ASN A 122 -3.90 6.32 -6.01
CA ASN A 122 -2.60 6.21 -6.64
C ASN A 122 -2.06 7.57 -7.09
N SER A 123 -2.91 8.39 -7.73
CA SER A 123 -2.52 9.71 -8.21
C SER A 123 -2.11 10.64 -7.06
N GLN A 124 -2.84 10.60 -5.94
CA GLN A 124 -2.52 11.36 -4.73
C GLN A 124 -1.17 10.92 -4.14
N ALA A 125 -0.95 9.61 -3.97
CA ALA A 125 0.31 9.08 -3.47
C ALA A 125 1.50 9.44 -4.38
N ALA A 126 1.33 9.31 -5.70
CA ALA A 126 2.35 9.68 -6.67
C ALA A 126 2.69 11.18 -6.65
N ASN A 127 1.69 12.05 -6.47
CA ASN A 127 1.91 13.49 -6.35
C ASN A 127 2.72 13.83 -5.09
N LEU A 128 2.38 13.22 -3.95
CA LEU A 128 3.13 13.39 -2.70
C LEU A 128 4.57 12.89 -2.84
N LEU A 129 4.77 11.72 -3.47
CA LEU A 129 6.10 11.14 -3.71
C LEU A 129 6.96 12.08 -4.55
N ARG A 130 6.42 12.62 -5.65
CA ARG A 130 7.13 13.60 -6.48
C ARG A 130 7.49 14.87 -5.70
N ASN A 131 6.61 15.33 -4.81
CA ASN A 131 6.90 16.49 -3.97
C ASN A 131 8.07 16.21 -3.03
N GLN A 132 8.12 15.03 -2.39
CA GLN A 132 9.23 14.65 -1.51
C GLN A 132 10.55 14.55 -2.26
N VAL A 133 10.56 13.93 -3.44
CA VAL A 133 11.77 13.84 -4.27
C VAL A 133 12.27 15.23 -4.69
N ARG A 134 11.37 16.17 -4.99
CA ARG A 134 11.76 17.57 -5.27
C ARG A 134 12.42 18.24 -4.07
N LEU A 135 11.89 18.04 -2.86
CA LEU A 135 12.49 18.58 -1.63
C LEU A 135 13.86 17.96 -1.33
N LEU A 136 14.03 16.65 -1.56
CA LEU A 136 15.33 15.99 -1.43
C LEU A 136 16.36 16.57 -2.40
N ARG A 137 15.96 16.74 -3.67
CA ARG A 137 16.84 17.33 -4.70
C ARG A 137 17.23 18.77 -4.37
N SER A 138 16.32 19.58 -3.82
CA SER A 138 16.66 20.97 -3.45
C SER A 138 17.65 21.03 -2.29
N ILE A 139 17.49 20.18 -1.27
CA ILE A 139 18.42 20.13 -0.13
C ILE A 139 19.82 19.68 -0.58
N ILE A 140 19.90 18.66 -1.45
CA ILE A 140 21.18 18.20 -2.01
C ILE A 140 21.83 19.30 -2.85
N ALA A 141 21.05 19.99 -3.68
CA ALA A 141 21.55 21.10 -4.49
C ALA A 141 22.05 22.28 -3.65
N GLU A 142 21.40 22.57 -2.52
CA GLU A 142 21.82 23.61 -1.58
C GLU A 142 23.14 23.24 -0.89
N GLN A 143 23.31 21.97 -0.47
CA GLN A 143 24.54 21.50 0.17
C GLN A 143 25.78 21.52 -0.74
N VAL A 144 25.62 21.38 -2.05
CA VAL A 144 26.76 21.39 -2.99
C VAL A 144 27.25 22.81 -3.28
N ASN A 145 26.42 23.83 -3.02
CA ASN A 145 26.72 25.24 -3.35
C ASN A 145 27.21 26.05 -2.12
N THR A 146 27.45 25.37 -1.00
CA THR A 146 28.08 25.91 0.24
C THR A 146 29.34 25.12 0.56
#